data_AF-A0A5D4NRU1-F1
#
_entry.id   AF-A0A5D4NRU1-F1
#
_cell.length_a   1.000
_cell.length_b   1.000
_cell.length_c   1.000
_cell.angle_alpha   90.00
_cell.angle_beta   90.00
_cell.angle_gamma   90.00
#
_symmetry.space_group_name_H-M   'P 1'
#
loop_
_entity.id
_entity.type
_entity.pdbx_description
1 polymer ?
#
loop_
_entity_poly.entity_id
_entity_poly.type
_entity_poly.pdbx_seq_one_letter_code
_entity_poly.pdbx_strand_id
1 'polypeptide(L)' 'MSIQKEDLHLLIDLVNEKDTNLVYNILRVVIEKENEKETIVEADNTPLTEKEKKILKQVEVDIENDHLIDWEDLNG' A
#
# COMPACT_ATOMS: atom_id res chain seq x y z
N MET A 1 20.18 -5.21 2.67
CA MET A 1 19.07 -6.15 2.93
C MET A 1 17.84 -5.48 2.35
N SER A 2 17.18 -6.10 1.38
CA SER A 2 15.94 -5.57 0.79
C SER A 2 14.79 -6.29 1.49
N ILE A 3 14.13 -5.61 2.42
CA ILE A 3 12.86 -6.11 2.98
C ILE A 3 11.79 -5.81 1.94
N GLN A 4 11.05 -6.82 1.48
CA GLN A 4 9.98 -6.61 0.52
C GLN A 4 8.81 -5.91 1.22
N LYS A 5 8.08 -5.06 0.49
CA LYS A 5 6.94 -4.29 1.05
C LYS A 5 5.90 -5.23 1.68
N GLU A 6 5.70 -6.40 1.09
CA GLU A 6 4.81 -7.47 1.58
C GLU A 6 5.20 -7.98 2.97
N ASP A 7 6.49 -8.17 3.24
CA ASP A 7 6.98 -8.62 4.56
C ASP A 7 6.69 -7.59 5.65
N LEU A 8 6.67 -6.30 5.29
CA LEU A 8 6.39 -5.21 6.22
C LEU A 8 4.91 -5.16 6.59
N HIS A 9 4.02 -5.40 5.62
CA HIS A 9 2.59 -5.50 5.87
C HIS A 9 2.26 -6.71 6.75
N LEU A 10 2.84 -7.89 6.46
CA LEU A 10 2.67 -9.09 7.29
C LEU A 10 3.11 -8.87 8.75
N LEU A 11 4.23 -8.18 8.96
CA LEU A 11 4.72 -7.85 10.31
C LEU A 11 3.73 -6.98 11.09
N ILE A 12 2.98 -6.14 10.40
CA ILE A 12 2.05 -5.19 10.99
C ILE A 12 0.68 -5.84 11.22
N ASP A 13 0.27 -6.77 10.36
CA ASP A 13 -0.95 -7.56 10.52
C ASP A 13 -0.87 -8.51 11.74
N LEU A 14 0.34 -8.83 12.20
CA LEU A 14 0.58 -9.59 13.44
C LEU A 14 0.41 -8.74 14.72
N VAL A 15 0.17 -7.44 14.58
CA VAL A 15 0.03 -6.49 15.69
C VAL A 15 -1.45 -6.15 15.86
N ASN A 16 -1.89 -6.00 17.11
CA ASN A 16 -3.23 -5.53 17.38
C ASN A 16 -3.48 -4.19 16.67
N GLU A 17 -4.65 -4.04 16.06
CA GLU A 17 -5.05 -2.87 15.27
C GLU A 17 -4.84 -1.53 16.00
N LYS A 18 -5.04 -1.52 17.32
CA LYS A 18 -4.80 -0.38 18.21
C LYS A 18 -3.35 0.12 18.18
N ASP A 19 -2.41 -0.79 17.98
CA ASP A 19 -0.96 -0.55 18.06
C ASP A 19 -0.30 -0.49 16.67
N THR A 20 -1.04 -0.84 15.60
CA THR A 20 -0.59 -0.80 14.19
C THR A 20 0.05 0.54 13.81
N ASN A 21 -0.58 1.66 14.15
CA ASN A 21 -0.04 2.99 13.84
C ASN A 21 1.28 3.27 14.57
N LEU A 22 1.43 2.80 15.81
CA LEU A 22 2.66 2.97 16.58
C LEU A 22 3.80 2.16 15.95
N VAL A 23 3.51 0.92 15.55
CA VAL A 23 4.50 0.04 14.92
C VAL A 23 4.92 0.57 13.55
N TYR A 24 3.98 1.07 12.72
CA TYR A 24 4.31 1.77 11.48
C TYR A 24 5.26 2.94 11.70
N ASN A 25 4.97 3.77 12.72
CA ASN A 25 5.81 4.93 13.02
C ASN A 25 7.21 4.53 13.50
N ILE A 26 7.33 3.46 14.30
CA ILE A 26 8.63 2.95 14.76
C ILE A 26 9.42 2.38 13.57
N LEU A 27 8.81 1.53 12.74
CA LEU A 27 9.46 0.97 11.55
C LEU A 27 9.94 2.06 10.61
N ARG A 28 9.10 3.09 10.38
CA ARG A 28 9.46 4.26 9.59
C ARG A 28 10.69 4.98 10.14
N VAL A 29 10.72 5.28 11.44
CA VAL A 29 11.86 5.96 12.07
C VAL A 29 13.13 5.10 12.00
N VAL A 30 13.02 3.78 12.15
CA VAL A 30 14.18 2.87 12.03
C VAL A 30 14.71 2.85 10.59
N ILE A 31 13.82 2.73 9.60
CA ILE A 31 14.19 2.74 8.17
C ILE A 31 14.79 4.09 7.79
N GLU A 32 14.19 5.21 8.17
CA GLU A 32 14.68 6.56 7.87
C GLU A 32 16.05 6.82 8.52
N LYS A 33 16.29 6.26 9.72
CA LYS A 33 17.57 6.38 10.43
C LYS A 33 18.67 5.48 9.86
N GLU A 34 18.32 4.33 9.29
CA GLU A 34 19.27 3.49 8.53
C GLU A 34 19.51 4.01 7.10
N ASN A 35 18.53 4.70 6.51
CA ASN A 35 18.57 5.24 5.15
C ASN A 35 18.94 6.74 5.09
N GLU A 36 20.00 7.17 5.80
CA GLU A 36 20.74 8.40 5.41
C GLU A 36 21.27 8.33 3.96
N LYS A 37 21.17 7.15 3.31
CA LYS A 37 21.23 6.99 1.86
C LYS A 37 19.80 6.87 1.33
N GLU A 38 19.34 7.95 0.68
CA GLU A 38 18.06 8.12 0.00
C GLU A 38 17.36 6.80 -0.39
N THR A 39 16.24 6.50 0.27
CA THR A 39 15.31 5.50 -0.23
C THR A 39 14.65 6.07 -1.48
N ILE A 40 15.21 5.75 -2.66
CA ILE A 40 14.63 6.11 -3.94
C ILE A 40 13.38 5.24 -4.10
N VAL A 41 12.21 5.80 -3.80
CA VAL A 41 10.93 5.19 -4.14
C VAL A 41 10.79 5.33 -5.66
N GLU A 42 11.17 4.29 -6.38
CA GLU A 42 10.97 4.22 -7.83
C GLU A 42 9.49 4.01 -8.13
N ALA A 43 8.78 5.11 -8.38
CA ALA A 43 7.47 5.05 -9.02
C ALA A 43 7.64 4.76 -10.50
N ASP A 44 6.84 3.85 -11.05
CA ASP A 44 6.74 3.69 -12.49
C ASP A 44 6.09 4.96 -13.08
N ASN A 45 6.91 5.76 -13.76
CA ASN A 45 6.49 7.01 -14.40
C ASN A 45 6.09 6.79 -15.87
N THR A 46 5.92 5.54 -16.31
CA THR A 46 5.46 5.28 -17.67
C THR A 46 4.02 5.81 -17.85
N PRO A 47 3.70 6.38 -19.02
CA PRO A 47 2.35 6.84 -19.29
C PRO A 47 1.37 5.67 -19.22
N LEU A 48 0.25 5.88 -18.52
CA LEU A 48 -0.83 4.91 -18.44
C LEU A 48 -1.27 4.47 -19.84
N THR A 49 -1.39 3.16 -20.01
CA THR A 49 -1.96 2.53 -21.19
C THR A 49 -3.47 2.83 -21.30
N GLU A 50 -4.03 2.69 -22.51
CA GLU A 50 -5.47 2.87 -22.71
C GLU A 50 -6.33 1.86 -21.93
N LYS A 51 -5.76 0.69 -21.58
CA LYS A 51 -6.44 -0.28 -20.70
C LYS A 51 -6.51 0.24 -19.26
N GLU A 52 -5.40 0.73 -18.72
CA GLU A 52 -5.34 1.27 -17.36
C GLU A 52 -6.23 2.49 -17.21
N LYS A 53 -6.24 3.39 -18.20
CA LYS A 53 -7.15 4.55 -18.21
C LYS A 53 -8.63 4.15 -18.16
N LYS A 54 -9.01 3.05 -18.81
CA LYS A 54 -10.38 2.53 -18.75
C LYS A 54 -10.72 1.95 -17.38
N ILE A 55 -9.78 1.24 -16.77
CA ILE A 55 -9.93 0.71 -15.42
C ILE A 55 -10.12 1.85 -14.42
N LEU A 56 -9.29 2.90 -14.49
CA LEU A 56 -9.41 4.06 -13.60
C LEU A 56 -10.78 4.75 -13.72
N LYS A 57 -11.26 4.95 -14.96
CA LYS A 57 -12.60 5.52 -15.18
C LYS A 57 -13.72 4.64 -14.62
N GLN A 58 -13.58 3.32 -14.73
CA GLN A 58 -14.56 2.40 -14.15
C GLN A 58 -14.53 2.45 -12.63
N VAL A 59 -13.34 2.48 -12.03
CA VAL A 59 -13.16 2.62 -10.57
C VAL A 59 -13.75 3.93 -10.06
N GLU A 60 -13.57 5.05 -10.77
CA GLU A 60 -14.20 6.34 -10.41
C GLU A 60 -15.73 6.22 -10.37
N VAL A 61 -16.32 5.58 -11.38
CA VAL A 61 -17.78 5.32 -11.43
C VAL A 61 -18.22 4.38 -10.32
N ASP A 62 -17.44 3.35 -10.01
CA ASP A 62 -17.77 2.38 -8.97
C ASP A 62 -17.72 3.03 -7.57
N ILE A 63 -16.77 3.95 -7.33
CA ILE A 63 -16.69 4.75 -6.11
C ILE A 63 -17.90 5.68 -6.00
N GLU A 64 -18.27 6.39 -7.07
CA GLU A 64 -19.42 7.31 -7.06
C GLU A 64 -20.75 6.58 -6.79
N ASN A 65 -20.87 5.33 -7.21
CA ASN A 65 -22.07 4.52 -7.03
C ASN A 65 -22.04 3.63 -5.78
N ASP A 66 -21.01 3.77 -4.92
CA ASP A 66 -20.81 2.94 -3.72
C ASP A 66 -20.76 1.42 -4.04
N HIS A 67 -20.33 1.07 -5.25
CA HIS A 67 -20.11 -0.30 -5.70
C HIS A 67 -18.70 -0.75 -5.32
N LEU A 68 -18.40 -0.67 -4.04
CA LEU A 68 -17.11 -1.07 -3.49
C LEU A 68 -17.13 -2.56 -3.18
N ILE A 69 -16.02 -3.23 -3.46
CA ILE A 69 -15.82 -4.63 -3.07
C ILE A 69 -15.22 -4.62 -1.67
N ASP A 70 -15.88 -5.27 -0.72
CA ASP A 70 -15.30 -5.52 0.59
C ASP A 70 -14.24 -6.62 0.50
N TRP A 71 -13.08 -6.35 1.06
CA TRP A 71 -11.95 -7.28 1.03
C TRP A 71 -12.23 -8.59 1.79
N GLU A 72 -13.16 -8.54 2.74
CA GLU A 72 -13.64 -9.72 3.48
C GLU A 72 -14.48 -10.66 2.61
N ASP A 73 -15.21 -10.11 1.62
CA ASP A 73 -16.04 -10.89 0.69
C ASP A 73 -15.22 -11.67 -0.35
N LEU A 74 -13.96 -11.27 -0.58
CA LEU A 74 -13.05 -11.95 -1.51
C LEU A 74 -12.38 -13.20 -0.93
N ASN A 75 -12.39 -13.36 0.40
CA ASN A 75 -11.67 -14.43 1.11
C ASN A 75 -12.59 -15.47 1.78
N GLY A 76 -13.85 -15.57 1.34
CA GLY A 76 -14.83 -16.57 1.80
C GLY A 76 -14.49 -18.01 1.44
#